data_AF-A0A975FBK0-F1
#
_entry.id   AF-A0A975FBK0-F1
#
_cell.length_a   1.000
_cell.length_b   1.000
_cell.length_c   1.000
_cell.angle_alpha   90.00
_cell.angle_beta   90.00
_cell.angle_gamma   90.00
#
_symmetry.space_group_name_H-M   'P 1'
#
loop_
_entity.id
_entity.type
_entity.pdbx_description
1 polymer ?
#
loop_
_entity_poly.entity_id
_entity_poly.type
_entity_poly.pdbx_seq_one_letter_code
_entity_poly.pdbx_strand_id
1 'polypeptide(L)'
;MLRGWIVILWLSGWLSPALASIYDPEPSFCDAYATKAVSQHNTAGAAHCDVSGLRWSSDLDGQKRWCETVSEAVAQAETQARAQALLACFGGNVSLNDADLALTPNTLGESMIGAVREGGLKRVKQLLAAGADLSFEGMQGNDGKILFVAMGREDMAMIKFFIGLGLDPNGTFNGGFSPIGMITDNHELLEYILSNGGDANNTGELYDFLQLPIISAILSKDVKAVQILIKHGARVQVDEMMDECQNNTLLDYAIKHGTPAIVAALRKAGAQTYAECQPR
;
A
#
# COMPACT_ATOMS: atom_id res chain seq x y z
N MET A 1 73.90 15.95 -32.30
CA MET A 1 72.57 16.13 -32.91
C MET A 1 71.70 14.95 -32.53
N LEU A 2 70.94 15.08 -31.45
CA LEU A 2 69.98 14.09 -30.96
C LEU A 2 68.73 14.90 -30.61
N ARG A 3 67.66 14.77 -31.41
CA ARG A 3 66.38 15.45 -31.16
C ARG A 3 65.48 14.48 -30.41
N GLY A 4 65.25 14.79 -29.14
CA GLY A 4 64.34 14.09 -28.23
C GLY A 4 62.89 14.24 -28.67
N TRP A 5 62.12 13.18 -28.47
CA TRP A 5 60.69 13.13 -28.70
C TRP A 5 59.97 13.60 -27.44
N ILE A 6 59.22 14.70 -27.54
CA ILE A 6 58.33 15.22 -26.51
C ILE A 6 57.03 14.41 -26.58
N VAL A 7 56.73 13.64 -25.55
CA VAL A 7 55.42 13.03 -25.34
C VAL A 7 54.51 14.09 -24.76
N ILE A 8 53.54 14.56 -25.56
CA ILE A 8 52.47 15.46 -25.13
C ILE A 8 51.43 14.59 -24.42
N LEU A 9 51.41 14.64 -23.08
CA LEU A 9 50.32 14.12 -22.27
C LEU A 9 49.15 15.10 -22.36
N TRP A 10 48.10 14.70 -23.07
CA TRP A 10 46.81 15.38 -23.04
C TRP A 10 46.17 15.14 -21.66
N LEU A 11 46.13 16.18 -20.83
CA LEU A 11 45.22 16.24 -19.70
C LEU A 11 43.80 16.35 -20.27
N SER A 12 43.16 15.21 -20.53
CA SER A 12 41.71 15.18 -20.72
C SER A 12 41.08 15.58 -19.38
N GLY A 13 40.66 16.83 -19.28
CA GLY A 13 39.80 17.29 -18.20
C GLY A 13 38.53 16.45 -18.21
N TRP A 14 38.35 15.65 -17.16
CA TRP A 14 37.08 15.01 -16.85
C TRP A 14 36.12 16.12 -16.42
N LEU A 15 35.40 16.71 -17.37
CA LEU A 15 34.11 17.32 -17.06
C LEU A 15 33.17 16.16 -16.76
N SER A 16 33.01 15.85 -15.47
CA SER A 16 31.92 15.00 -15.00
C SER A 16 30.60 15.58 -15.52
N PRO A 17 29.74 14.80 -16.19
CA PRO A 17 28.37 15.23 -16.47
C PRO A 17 27.56 15.05 -15.18
N ALA A 18 27.88 15.82 -14.15
CA ALA A 18 27.02 15.97 -12.99
C ALA A 18 26.18 17.23 -13.23
N LEU A 19 24.86 17.05 -13.23
CA LEU A 19 23.79 18.03 -13.50
C LEU A 19 23.34 18.15 -14.97
N ALA A 20 23.10 17.02 -15.63
CA ALA A 20 21.88 16.95 -16.42
C ALA A 20 20.72 16.91 -15.42
N SER A 21 20.04 18.04 -15.25
CA SER A 21 18.76 18.14 -14.58
C SER A 21 17.86 16.99 -15.03
N ILE A 22 17.31 16.23 -14.07
CA ILE A 22 16.25 15.25 -14.31
C ILE A 22 15.00 16.05 -14.68
N TYR A 23 14.96 16.54 -15.91
CA TYR A 23 13.75 17.05 -16.53
C TYR A 23 13.15 15.87 -17.25
N ASP A 24 12.35 15.08 -16.54
CA ASP A 24 11.41 14.19 -17.22
C ASP A 24 10.46 15.11 -18.00
N PRO A 25 10.44 15.06 -19.35
CA PRO A 25 9.50 15.87 -20.11
C PRO A 25 8.09 15.45 -19.71
N GLU A 26 7.23 16.44 -19.46
CA GLU A 26 5.79 16.21 -19.23
C GLU A 26 5.25 15.23 -20.28
N PRO A 27 4.54 14.16 -19.88
CA PRO A 27 4.05 13.15 -20.80
C PRO A 27 3.21 13.81 -21.89
N SER A 28 3.33 13.35 -23.13
CA SER A 28 2.48 13.85 -24.20
C SER A 28 1.00 13.61 -23.86
N PHE A 29 0.10 14.34 -24.51
CA PHE A 29 -1.35 14.15 -24.31
C PHE A 29 -1.77 12.67 -24.44
N CYS A 30 -1.26 11.97 -25.46
CA CYS A 30 -1.62 10.57 -25.69
C CYS A 30 -0.92 9.60 -24.73
N ASP A 31 0.25 9.95 -24.18
CA ASP A 31 0.85 9.20 -23.06
C ASP A 31 -0.05 9.30 -21.81
N ALA A 32 -0.45 10.52 -21.45
CA ALA A 32 -1.32 10.75 -20.31
C ALA A 32 -2.71 10.10 -20.49
N TYR A 33 -3.27 10.14 -21.70
CA TYR A 33 -4.51 9.43 -22.05
C TYR A 33 -4.35 7.92 -21.85
N ALA A 34 -3.30 7.31 -22.41
CA ALA A 34 -3.09 5.87 -22.37
C ALA A 34 -2.94 5.38 -20.92
N THR A 35 -2.13 6.08 -20.12
CA THR A 35 -1.97 5.77 -18.69
C THR A 35 -3.31 5.85 -17.95
N LYS A 36 -4.07 6.94 -18.13
CA LYS A 36 -5.41 7.06 -17.51
C LYS A 36 -6.35 5.94 -17.95
N ALA A 37 -6.35 5.59 -19.24
CA ALA A 37 -7.20 4.53 -19.78
C ALA A 37 -6.89 3.15 -19.14
N VAL A 38 -5.60 2.82 -19.00
CA VAL A 38 -5.15 1.59 -18.33
C VAL A 38 -5.48 1.63 -16.83
N SER A 39 -5.24 2.75 -16.13
CA SER A 39 -5.61 2.89 -14.71
C SER A 39 -7.11 2.73 -14.48
N GLN A 40 -7.94 3.34 -15.34
CA GLN A 40 -9.41 3.17 -15.30
C GLN A 40 -9.82 1.72 -15.55
N HIS A 41 -9.17 1.02 -16.50
CA HIS A 41 -9.41 -0.40 -16.76
C HIS A 41 -9.03 -1.28 -15.56
N ASN A 42 -7.83 -1.10 -15.01
CA ASN A 42 -7.37 -1.85 -13.84
C ASN A 42 -8.31 -1.61 -12.64
N THR A 43 -8.71 -0.37 -12.43
CA THR A 43 -9.66 0.00 -11.38
C THR A 43 -11.02 -0.66 -11.59
N ALA A 44 -11.52 -0.73 -12.83
CA ALA A 44 -12.79 -1.38 -13.13
C ALA A 44 -12.71 -2.90 -12.86
N GLY A 45 -11.59 -3.54 -13.22
CA GLY A 45 -11.34 -4.94 -12.91
C GLY A 45 -11.25 -5.21 -11.41
N ALA A 46 -10.50 -4.37 -10.68
CA ALA A 46 -10.35 -4.43 -9.23
C ALA A 46 -11.67 -4.21 -8.48
N ALA A 47 -12.53 -3.33 -9.00
CA ALA A 47 -13.86 -3.07 -8.46
C ALA A 47 -14.92 -4.08 -8.94
N HIS A 48 -14.54 -5.07 -9.74
CA HIS A 48 -15.44 -6.05 -10.36
C HIS A 48 -16.62 -5.41 -11.12
N CYS A 49 -16.36 -4.31 -11.83
CA CYS A 49 -17.36 -3.64 -12.65
C CYS A 49 -17.69 -4.47 -13.89
N ASP A 50 -18.98 -4.50 -14.26
CA ASP A 50 -19.44 -5.10 -15.53
C ASP A 50 -19.13 -4.16 -16.71
N VAL A 51 -17.89 -4.19 -17.17
CA VAL A 51 -17.38 -3.35 -18.25
C VAL A 51 -16.84 -4.19 -19.40
N SER A 52 -17.08 -3.75 -20.65
CA SER A 52 -16.66 -4.50 -21.84
C SER A 52 -16.42 -3.61 -23.07
N GLY A 53 -15.74 -4.17 -24.07
CA GLY A 53 -15.42 -3.51 -25.33
C GLY A 53 -14.03 -2.88 -25.37
N LEU A 54 -13.64 -2.38 -26.55
CA LEU A 54 -12.27 -1.91 -26.84
C LEU A 54 -11.80 -0.75 -25.96
N ARG A 55 -12.73 0.01 -25.37
CA ARG A 55 -12.40 1.10 -24.44
C ARG A 55 -11.73 0.62 -23.16
N TRP A 56 -11.94 -0.65 -22.77
CA TRP A 56 -11.44 -1.26 -21.54
C TRP A 56 -10.34 -2.27 -21.90
N SER A 57 -9.11 -1.79 -21.91
CA SER A 57 -7.95 -2.61 -22.24
C SER A 57 -6.75 -2.17 -21.41
N SER A 58 -5.95 -3.14 -20.98
CA SER A 58 -4.65 -2.94 -20.32
C SER A 58 -3.50 -2.70 -21.32
N ASP A 59 -3.75 -2.75 -22.63
CA ASP A 59 -2.74 -2.51 -23.67
C ASP A 59 -2.40 -1.02 -23.78
N LEU A 60 -1.38 -0.57 -23.03
CA LEU A 60 -0.92 0.81 -22.98
C LEU A 60 -0.53 1.35 -24.37
N ASP A 61 0.29 0.61 -25.12
CA ASP A 61 0.75 1.00 -26.45
C ASP A 61 -0.41 1.04 -27.45
N GLY A 62 -1.38 0.14 -27.32
CA GLY A 62 -2.62 0.18 -28.08
C GLY A 62 -3.46 1.43 -27.80
N GLN A 63 -3.66 1.78 -26.53
CA GLN A 63 -4.40 3.00 -26.14
C GLN A 63 -3.71 4.25 -26.66
N LYS A 64 -2.38 4.32 -26.57
CA LYS A 64 -1.59 5.44 -27.09
C LYS A 64 -1.71 5.57 -28.60
N ARG A 65 -1.47 4.49 -29.35
CA ARG A 65 -1.61 4.48 -30.81
C ARG A 65 -3.01 4.85 -31.26
N TRP A 66 -4.05 4.38 -30.57
CA TRP A 66 -5.42 4.78 -30.86
C TRP A 66 -5.61 6.30 -30.67
N CYS A 67 -5.12 6.86 -29.56
CA CYS A 67 -5.21 8.29 -29.29
C CYS A 67 -4.57 9.15 -30.38
N GLU A 68 -3.42 8.71 -30.92
CA GLU A 68 -2.72 9.40 -32.01
C GLU A 68 -3.51 9.45 -33.33
N THR A 69 -4.55 8.62 -33.48
CA THR A 69 -5.41 8.58 -34.68
C THR A 69 -6.67 9.43 -34.58
N VAL A 70 -6.96 9.99 -33.40
CA VAL A 70 -8.20 10.74 -33.13
C VAL A 70 -7.88 12.16 -32.62
N SER A 71 -8.88 13.04 -32.58
CA SER A 71 -8.72 14.36 -31.96
C SER A 71 -8.69 14.25 -30.44
N GLU A 72 -8.07 15.23 -29.77
CA GLU A 72 -8.06 15.29 -28.30
C GLU A 72 -9.46 15.26 -27.70
N ALA A 73 -10.43 15.92 -28.34
CA ALA A 73 -11.82 15.93 -27.89
C ALA A 73 -12.44 14.52 -27.88
N VAL A 74 -12.11 13.67 -28.86
CA VAL A 74 -12.58 12.28 -28.90
C VAL A 74 -11.91 11.46 -27.79
N ALA A 75 -10.60 11.61 -27.60
CA ALA A 75 -9.88 10.91 -26.52
C ALA A 75 -10.36 11.35 -25.12
N GLN A 76 -10.65 12.64 -24.93
CA GLN A 76 -11.23 13.16 -23.69
C GLN A 76 -12.63 12.61 -23.44
N ALA A 77 -13.48 12.56 -24.48
CA ALA A 77 -14.81 11.96 -24.37
C ALA A 77 -14.74 10.47 -23.97
N GLU A 78 -13.78 9.71 -24.49
CA GLU A 78 -13.55 8.32 -24.07
C GLU A 78 -13.08 8.20 -22.61
N THR A 79 -12.25 9.13 -22.15
CA THR A 79 -11.82 9.20 -20.74
C THR A 79 -12.99 9.52 -19.82
N GLN A 80 -13.82 10.48 -20.20
CA GLN A 80 -15.01 10.87 -19.43
C GLN A 80 -16.03 9.72 -19.35
N ALA A 81 -16.29 9.02 -20.45
CA ALA A 81 -17.25 7.93 -20.45
C ALA A 81 -16.74 6.69 -19.68
N ARG A 82 -15.42 6.43 -19.62
CA ARG A 82 -14.86 5.47 -18.64
C ARG A 82 -15.06 5.93 -17.20
N ALA A 83 -14.82 7.21 -16.91
CA ALA A 83 -14.99 7.78 -15.58
C ALA A 83 -16.44 7.67 -15.09
N GLN A 84 -17.42 7.99 -15.94
CA GLN A 84 -18.84 7.87 -15.62
C GLN A 84 -19.25 6.42 -15.36
N ALA A 85 -18.76 5.46 -16.15
CA ALA A 85 -19.00 4.04 -15.92
C ALA A 85 -18.41 3.55 -14.59
N LEU A 86 -17.20 3.99 -14.24
CA LEU A 86 -16.58 3.69 -12.94
C LEU A 86 -17.40 4.26 -11.78
N LEU A 87 -17.84 5.52 -11.86
CA LEU A 87 -18.67 6.13 -10.81
C LEU A 87 -20.02 5.42 -10.65
N ALA A 88 -20.63 5.00 -11.77
CA ALA A 88 -21.85 4.20 -11.72
C ALA A 88 -21.61 2.84 -11.03
N CYS A 89 -20.47 2.20 -11.32
CA CYS A 89 -20.06 0.94 -10.69
C CYS A 89 -19.76 1.09 -9.19
N PHE A 90 -19.04 2.13 -8.78
CA PHE A 90 -18.73 2.39 -7.36
C PHE A 90 -19.97 2.68 -6.50
N GLY A 91 -21.10 2.98 -7.14
CA GLY A 91 -22.36 3.30 -6.51
C GLY A 91 -22.37 4.64 -5.76
N GLY A 92 -23.57 5.08 -5.40
CA GLY A 92 -23.82 6.34 -4.71
C GLY A 92 -23.94 7.54 -5.65
N ASN A 93 -24.46 8.66 -5.13
CA ASN A 93 -24.62 9.91 -5.88
C ASN A 93 -23.29 10.68 -5.93
N VAL A 94 -22.30 10.14 -6.66
CA VAL A 94 -20.99 10.76 -6.86
C VAL A 94 -20.92 11.28 -8.30
N SER A 95 -20.93 12.60 -8.46
CA SER A 95 -20.71 13.25 -9.76
C SER A 95 -19.22 13.33 -10.07
N LEU A 96 -18.86 13.19 -11.35
CA LEU A 96 -17.52 13.48 -11.82
C LEU A 96 -17.16 14.95 -11.57
N ASN A 97 -15.89 15.22 -11.28
CA ASN A 97 -15.35 16.57 -11.33
C ASN A 97 -14.56 16.69 -12.63
N ASP A 98 -15.13 17.36 -13.62
CA ASP A 98 -14.55 17.44 -14.97
C ASP A 98 -13.16 18.09 -14.98
N ALA A 99 -12.83 18.91 -13.98
CA ALA A 99 -11.50 19.50 -13.84
C ALA A 99 -10.41 18.43 -13.61
N ASP A 100 -10.75 17.29 -13.01
CA ASP A 100 -9.79 16.19 -12.78
C ASP A 100 -9.38 15.51 -14.08
N LEU A 101 -10.25 15.50 -15.09
CA LEU A 101 -9.97 14.84 -16.38
C LEU A 101 -8.79 15.50 -17.11
N ALA A 102 -8.54 16.78 -16.83
CA ALA A 102 -7.43 17.55 -17.38
C ALA A 102 -6.10 17.30 -16.64
N LEU A 103 -6.13 16.67 -15.47
CA LEU A 103 -4.92 16.40 -14.69
C LEU A 103 -4.09 15.26 -15.29
N THR A 104 -2.78 15.31 -15.02
CA THR A 104 -1.85 14.22 -15.34
C THR A 104 -2.05 13.06 -14.37
N PRO A 105 -1.68 11.82 -14.76
CA PRO A 105 -1.76 10.66 -13.88
C PRO A 105 -1.09 10.87 -12.50
N ASN A 106 0.09 11.50 -12.48
CA ASN A 106 0.82 11.74 -11.23
C ASN A 106 0.08 12.74 -10.33
N THR A 107 -0.42 13.86 -10.89
CA THR A 107 -1.19 14.82 -10.11
C THR A 107 -2.50 14.22 -9.58
N LEU A 108 -3.13 13.31 -10.32
CA LEU A 108 -4.28 12.54 -9.84
C LEU A 108 -3.91 11.64 -8.66
N GLY A 109 -2.78 10.93 -8.74
CA GLY A 109 -2.25 10.09 -7.68
C GLY A 109 -1.95 10.89 -6.40
N GLU A 110 -1.28 12.04 -6.51
CA GLU A 110 -1.00 12.92 -5.38
C GLU A 110 -2.27 13.48 -4.74
N SER A 111 -3.21 13.91 -5.58
CA SER A 111 -4.53 14.38 -5.12
C SER A 111 -5.29 13.27 -4.38
N MET A 112 -5.12 12.01 -4.80
CA MET A 112 -5.77 10.86 -4.18
C MET A 112 -5.17 10.57 -2.79
N ILE A 113 -3.85 10.64 -2.65
CA ILE A 113 -3.19 10.53 -1.34
C ILE A 113 -3.68 11.65 -0.41
N GLY A 114 -3.75 12.89 -0.90
CA GLY A 114 -4.32 14.02 -0.16
C GLY A 114 -5.77 13.76 0.30
N ALA A 115 -6.62 13.27 -0.61
CA ALA A 115 -8.00 12.94 -0.30
C ALA A 115 -8.13 11.84 0.78
N VAL A 116 -7.24 10.84 0.78
CA VAL A 116 -7.20 9.81 1.84
C VAL A 116 -6.74 10.40 3.15
N ARG A 117 -5.69 11.24 3.14
CA ARG A 117 -5.22 11.98 4.32
C ARG A 117 -6.29 12.90 4.90
N GLU A 118 -7.32 13.26 4.14
CA GLU A 118 -8.48 14.05 4.56
C GLU A 118 -9.72 13.18 4.91
N GLY A 119 -9.74 11.89 4.57
CA GLY A 119 -10.89 10.99 4.76
C GLY A 119 -12.00 11.20 3.72
N GLY A 120 -11.67 11.80 2.58
CA GLY A 120 -12.62 12.12 1.53
C GLY A 120 -12.93 10.94 0.61
N LEU A 121 -13.64 9.90 1.07
CA LEU A 121 -13.95 8.72 0.23
C LEU A 121 -14.65 9.09 -1.09
N LYS A 122 -15.56 10.07 -1.06
CA LYS A 122 -16.19 10.59 -2.28
C LYS A 122 -15.15 11.14 -3.27
N ARG A 123 -14.17 11.88 -2.77
CA ARG A 123 -13.08 12.47 -3.57
C ARG A 123 -12.17 11.40 -4.13
N VAL A 124 -11.83 10.37 -3.34
CA VAL A 124 -11.06 9.20 -3.79
C VAL A 124 -11.76 8.50 -4.95
N LYS A 125 -13.07 8.25 -4.84
CA LYS A 125 -13.86 7.65 -5.93
C LYS A 125 -13.84 8.51 -7.21
N GLN A 126 -13.94 9.83 -7.08
CA GLN A 126 -13.84 10.75 -8.23
C GLN A 126 -12.48 10.68 -8.91
N LEU A 127 -11.39 10.64 -8.13
CA LEU A 127 -10.02 10.61 -8.63
C LEU A 127 -9.70 9.27 -9.31
N LEU A 128 -10.09 8.15 -8.71
CA LEU A 128 -9.99 6.83 -9.34
C LEU A 128 -10.78 6.78 -10.66
N ALA A 129 -12.00 7.33 -10.67
CA ALA A 129 -12.79 7.42 -11.90
C ALA A 129 -12.10 8.29 -12.97
N ALA A 130 -11.43 9.38 -12.58
CA ALA A 130 -10.66 10.23 -13.49
C ALA A 130 -9.36 9.57 -13.99
N GLY A 131 -8.93 8.44 -13.42
CA GLY A 131 -7.76 7.68 -13.82
C GLY A 131 -6.56 7.80 -12.89
N ALA A 132 -6.76 8.19 -11.63
CA ALA A 132 -5.73 8.04 -10.60
C ALA A 132 -5.30 6.56 -10.52
N ASP A 133 -3.99 6.33 -10.45
CA ASP A 133 -3.46 4.98 -10.25
C ASP A 133 -3.50 4.61 -8.77
N LEU A 134 -4.14 3.49 -8.46
CA LEU A 134 -4.27 2.95 -7.12
C LEU A 134 -2.91 2.48 -6.55
N SER A 135 -1.96 2.12 -7.42
CA SER A 135 -0.58 1.80 -7.05
C SER A 135 0.35 3.01 -6.97
N PHE A 136 -0.15 4.24 -7.09
CA PHE A 136 0.69 5.43 -7.00
C PHE A 136 1.35 5.58 -5.61
N GLU A 137 2.69 5.60 -5.58
CA GLU A 137 3.48 5.65 -4.33
C GLU A 137 4.04 7.04 -3.99
N GLY A 138 3.64 8.08 -4.74
CA GLY A 138 4.14 9.45 -4.56
C GLY A 138 5.50 9.70 -5.20
N MET A 139 5.81 10.97 -5.49
CA MET A 139 7.08 11.37 -6.10
C MET A 139 8.31 11.15 -5.18
N GLN A 140 8.11 10.99 -3.88
CA GLN A 140 9.18 10.74 -2.91
C GLN A 140 9.40 9.26 -2.60
N GLY A 141 8.69 8.34 -3.28
CA GLY A 141 8.80 6.89 -3.08
C GLY A 141 8.41 6.40 -1.68
N ASN A 142 7.83 7.29 -0.87
CA ASN A 142 7.63 7.13 0.58
C ASN A 142 6.18 7.36 1.01
N ASP A 143 5.22 7.48 0.07
CA ASP A 143 3.78 7.49 0.41
C ASP A 143 3.22 6.05 0.53
N GLY A 144 4.13 5.10 0.81
CA GLY A 144 3.96 3.65 0.82
C GLY A 144 2.62 3.19 1.34
N LYS A 145 1.78 2.80 0.38
CA LYS A 145 0.52 2.06 0.49
C LYS A 145 -0.59 2.88 1.13
N ILE A 146 -1.39 3.53 0.28
CA ILE A 146 -2.59 4.32 0.59
C ILE A 146 -3.55 3.66 1.60
N LEU A 147 -3.60 2.32 1.65
CA LEU A 147 -4.35 1.58 2.67
C LEU A 147 -3.81 1.81 4.10
N PHE A 148 -2.48 1.90 4.29
CA PHE A 148 -1.88 2.24 5.58
C PHE A 148 -2.34 3.62 6.08
N VAL A 149 -2.41 4.61 5.19
CA VAL A 149 -2.90 5.95 5.53
C VAL A 149 -4.37 5.90 5.96
N ALA A 150 -5.20 5.11 5.27
CA ALA A 150 -6.59 4.91 5.66
C ALA A 150 -6.73 4.19 7.01
N MET A 151 -5.88 3.18 7.27
CA MET A 151 -5.83 2.44 8.54
C MET A 151 -5.42 3.32 9.71
N GLY A 152 -4.41 4.18 9.55
CA GLY A 152 -4.01 5.13 10.60
C GLY A 152 -5.07 6.18 10.94
N ARG A 153 -6.04 6.39 10.05
CA ARG A 153 -7.23 7.23 10.29
C ARG A 153 -8.41 6.45 10.86
N GLU A 154 -8.32 5.12 10.88
CA GLU A 154 -9.40 4.19 11.25
C GLU A 154 -10.70 4.42 10.46
N ASP A 155 -10.59 4.93 9.22
CA ASP A 155 -11.73 5.20 8.35
C ASP A 155 -12.24 3.88 7.75
N MET A 156 -13.12 3.21 8.48
CA MET A 156 -13.65 1.90 8.11
C MET A 156 -14.30 1.88 6.72
N ALA A 157 -14.92 2.98 6.27
CA ALA A 157 -15.52 3.04 4.94
C ALA A 157 -14.46 3.07 3.84
N MET A 158 -13.40 3.86 4.03
CA MET A 158 -12.25 3.91 3.13
C MET A 158 -11.48 2.58 3.10
N ILE A 159 -11.24 1.99 4.26
CA ILE A 159 -10.52 0.71 4.41
C ILE A 159 -11.28 -0.41 3.72
N LYS A 160 -12.61 -0.51 3.95
CA LYS A 160 -13.48 -1.47 3.26
C LYS A 160 -13.45 -1.28 1.76
N PHE A 161 -13.49 -0.03 1.30
CA PHE A 161 -13.43 0.29 -0.12
C PHE A 161 -12.10 -0.17 -0.75
N PHE A 162 -10.95 0.17 -0.15
CA PHE A 162 -9.65 -0.22 -0.69
C PHE A 162 -9.38 -1.73 -0.64
N ILE A 163 -9.73 -2.41 0.45
CA ILE A 163 -9.65 -3.88 0.49
C ILE A 163 -10.58 -4.51 -0.55
N GLY A 164 -11.76 -3.93 -0.77
CA GLY A 164 -12.66 -4.34 -1.85
C GLY A 164 -12.11 -4.14 -3.26
N LEU A 165 -11.12 -3.25 -3.42
CA LEU A 165 -10.33 -3.09 -4.66
C LEU A 165 -9.09 -4.00 -4.70
N GLY A 166 -8.93 -4.89 -3.73
CA GLY A 166 -7.83 -5.87 -3.70
C GLY A 166 -6.50 -5.34 -3.16
N LEU A 167 -6.48 -4.22 -2.43
CA LEU A 167 -5.25 -3.80 -1.75
C LEU A 167 -4.86 -4.80 -0.67
N ASP A 168 -3.58 -5.15 -0.66
CA ASP A 168 -3.00 -6.06 0.33
C ASP A 168 -2.94 -5.40 1.73
N PRO A 169 -3.66 -5.92 2.73
CA PRO A 169 -3.63 -5.40 4.10
C PRO A 169 -2.28 -5.58 4.81
N ASN A 170 -1.36 -6.38 4.25
CA ASN A 170 -0.04 -6.62 4.82
C ASN A 170 1.00 -5.57 4.42
N GLY A 171 0.58 -4.58 3.63
CA GLY A 171 1.44 -3.57 3.08
C GLY A 171 2.13 -2.67 4.12
N THR A 172 3.46 -2.71 4.19
CA THR A 172 4.29 -1.84 5.02
C THR A 172 4.43 -0.40 4.50
N PHE A 173 4.65 0.54 5.42
CA PHE A 173 5.08 1.92 5.12
C PHE A 173 6.60 2.03 5.24
N ASN A 174 7.29 2.45 4.17
CA ASN A 174 8.75 2.59 4.07
C ASN A 174 9.55 1.37 4.55
N GLY A 175 9.01 0.17 4.32
CA GLY A 175 9.58 -1.09 4.81
C GLY A 175 9.70 -1.20 6.33
N GLY A 176 9.04 -0.31 7.08
CA GLY A 176 9.09 -0.32 8.54
C GLY A 176 8.04 -1.26 9.13
N PHE A 177 7.05 -0.66 9.77
CA PHE A 177 6.09 -1.36 10.62
C PHE A 177 4.99 -2.06 9.83
N SER A 178 4.56 -3.20 10.36
CA SER A 178 3.29 -3.83 9.97
C SER A 178 2.11 -2.94 10.35
N PRO A 179 1.17 -2.66 9.42
CA PRO A 179 -0.04 -1.89 9.72
C PRO A 179 -0.84 -2.49 10.87
N ILE A 180 -0.88 -3.82 10.97
CA ILE A 180 -1.67 -4.56 11.96
C ILE A 180 -1.13 -4.34 13.37
N GLY A 181 0.20 -4.28 13.53
CA GLY A 181 0.85 -4.02 14.81
C GLY A 181 0.61 -2.61 15.37
N MET A 182 0.16 -1.69 14.51
CA MET A 182 -0.19 -0.31 14.86
C MET A 182 -1.67 -0.12 15.21
N ILE A 183 -2.54 -1.10 14.94
CA ILE A 183 -3.95 -1.05 15.33
C ILE A 183 -4.04 -1.29 16.83
N THR A 184 -3.97 -0.21 17.59
CA THR A 184 -4.16 -0.25 19.03
C THR A 184 -5.61 0.03 19.34
N ASP A 185 -6.21 -0.76 20.24
CA ASP A 185 -7.56 -0.57 20.81
C ASP A 185 -8.79 -0.57 19.86
N ASN A 186 -8.61 -0.45 18.55
CA ASN A 186 -9.67 -0.63 17.56
C ASN A 186 -9.86 -2.10 17.14
N HIS A 187 -10.64 -2.84 17.94
CA HIS A 187 -10.91 -4.27 17.71
C HIS A 187 -11.74 -4.55 16.45
N GLU A 188 -12.62 -3.63 16.03
CA GLU A 188 -13.41 -3.82 14.81
C GLU A 188 -12.50 -3.78 13.59
N LEU A 189 -11.61 -2.78 13.54
CA LEU A 189 -10.62 -2.67 12.48
C LEU A 189 -9.68 -3.88 12.47
N LEU A 190 -9.14 -4.25 13.63
CA LEU A 190 -8.24 -5.41 13.75
C LEU A 190 -8.89 -6.69 13.23
N GLU A 191 -10.10 -7.01 13.69
CA GLU A 191 -10.85 -8.18 13.25
C GLU A 191 -11.16 -8.13 11.74
N TYR A 192 -11.53 -6.95 11.23
CA TYR A 192 -11.83 -6.76 9.81
C TYR A 192 -10.60 -7.02 8.92
N ILE A 193 -9.44 -6.44 9.27
CA ILE A 193 -8.20 -6.59 8.50
C ILE A 193 -7.77 -8.06 8.47
N LEU A 194 -7.74 -8.74 9.62
CA LEU A 194 -7.35 -10.15 9.71
C LEU A 194 -8.32 -11.07 8.96
N SER A 195 -9.62 -10.78 9.01
CA SER A 195 -10.63 -11.54 8.27
C SER A 195 -10.54 -11.36 6.74
N ASN A 196 -9.82 -10.35 6.26
CA ASN A 196 -9.66 -10.03 4.84
C ASN A 196 -8.22 -10.19 4.35
N GLY A 197 -7.49 -11.17 4.90
CA GLY A 197 -6.15 -11.54 4.43
C GLY A 197 -4.98 -10.87 5.14
N GLY A 198 -5.24 -10.12 6.23
CA GLY A 198 -4.19 -9.65 7.12
C GLY A 198 -3.52 -10.81 7.86
N ASP A 199 -2.18 -10.81 7.90
CA ASP A 199 -1.40 -11.80 8.63
C ASP A 199 -1.15 -11.34 10.08
N ALA A 200 -1.68 -12.10 11.04
CA ALA A 200 -1.52 -11.86 12.46
C ALA A 200 -0.06 -11.92 12.97
N ASN A 201 0.86 -12.40 12.13
CA ASN A 201 2.30 -12.53 12.41
C ASN A 201 3.16 -11.56 11.60
N ASN A 202 2.56 -10.68 10.80
CA ASN A 202 3.30 -9.73 9.98
C ASN A 202 4.05 -8.72 10.88
N THR A 203 5.38 -8.76 10.84
CA THR A 203 6.30 -7.88 11.58
C THR A 203 6.74 -6.65 10.77
N GLY A 204 6.23 -6.50 9.54
CA GLY A 204 6.82 -5.64 8.54
C GLY A 204 8.18 -6.16 8.09
N GLU A 205 9.05 -5.28 7.56
CA GLU A 205 10.36 -5.70 7.03
C GLU A 205 11.49 -5.63 8.08
N LEU A 206 11.15 -5.32 9.34
CA LEU A 206 12.09 -5.34 10.45
C LEU A 206 12.36 -6.75 10.99
N TYR A 207 11.44 -7.71 10.76
CA TYR A 207 11.56 -9.12 11.17
C TYR A 207 11.97 -9.34 12.64
N ASP A 208 11.51 -8.48 13.54
CA ASP A 208 11.84 -8.50 14.97
C ASP A 208 10.63 -8.99 15.80
N PHE A 209 10.90 -9.83 16.80
CA PHE A 209 9.92 -10.30 17.78
C PHE A 209 9.10 -9.16 18.37
N LEU A 210 9.72 -8.03 18.70
CA LEU A 210 9.02 -6.88 19.28
C LEU A 210 8.02 -6.22 18.32
N GLN A 211 8.09 -6.54 17.03
CA GLN A 211 7.19 -6.04 15.99
C GLN A 211 6.02 -6.99 15.71
N LEU A 212 5.97 -8.16 16.36
CA LEU A 212 4.81 -9.03 16.26
C LEU A 212 3.57 -8.30 16.77
N PRO A 213 2.44 -8.31 16.04
CA PRO A 213 1.22 -7.63 16.47
C PRO A 213 0.73 -8.03 17.87
N ILE A 214 0.96 -9.30 18.25
CA ILE A 214 0.58 -9.80 19.58
C ILE A 214 1.40 -9.19 20.71
N ILE A 215 2.64 -8.75 20.44
CA ILE A 215 3.48 -8.04 21.42
C ILE A 215 2.91 -6.66 21.72
N SER A 216 2.51 -5.90 20.69
CA SER A 216 1.83 -4.61 20.88
C SER A 216 0.57 -4.77 21.75
N ALA A 217 -0.25 -5.80 21.49
CA ALA A 217 -1.44 -6.08 22.28
C ALA A 217 -1.12 -6.45 23.75
N ILE A 218 -0.04 -7.20 23.99
CA ILE A 218 0.44 -7.53 25.34
C ILE A 218 0.88 -6.27 26.08
N LEU A 219 1.70 -5.42 25.45
CA LEU A 219 2.22 -4.18 26.03
C LEU A 219 1.11 -3.19 26.37
N SER A 220 0.12 -3.08 25.49
CA SER A 220 -1.08 -2.26 25.71
C SER A 220 -2.08 -2.90 26.68
N LYS A 221 -1.80 -4.11 27.18
CA LYS A 221 -2.66 -4.88 28.11
C LYS A 221 -4.06 -5.17 27.55
N ASP A 222 -4.16 -5.25 26.23
CA ASP A 222 -5.42 -5.43 25.51
C ASP A 222 -5.72 -6.92 25.34
N VAL A 223 -6.48 -7.46 26.30
CA VAL A 223 -6.89 -8.87 26.32
C VAL A 223 -7.67 -9.24 25.05
N LYS A 224 -8.51 -8.34 24.54
CA LYS A 224 -9.39 -8.62 23.41
C LYS A 224 -8.61 -8.61 22.10
N ALA A 225 -7.68 -7.68 21.90
CA ALA A 225 -6.75 -7.72 20.77
C ALA A 225 -5.91 -9.01 20.76
N VAL A 226 -5.38 -9.45 21.92
CA VAL A 226 -4.68 -10.74 22.04
C VAL A 226 -5.57 -11.90 21.61
N GLN A 227 -6.83 -11.95 22.06
CA GLN A 227 -7.77 -13.01 21.68
C GLN A 227 -8.09 -13.00 20.17
N ILE A 228 -8.25 -11.83 19.58
CA ILE A 228 -8.48 -11.67 18.13
C ILE A 228 -7.27 -12.19 17.35
N LEU A 229 -6.05 -11.77 17.73
CA LEU A 229 -4.82 -12.21 17.07
C LEU A 229 -4.64 -13.74 17.16
N ILE A 230 -4.86 -14.34 18.34
CA ILE A 230 -4.82 -15.80 18.51
C ILE A 230 -5.86 -16.49 17.61
N LYS A 231 -7.09 -15.97 17.58
CA LYS A 231 -8.18 -16.51 16.72
C LYS A 231 -7.78 -16.52 15.24
N HIS A 232 -7.01 -15.52 14.80
CA HIS A 232 -6.53 -15.37 13.43
C HIS A 232 -5.11 -15.93 13.20
N GLY A 233 -4.64 -16.83 14.08
CA GLY A 233 -3.41 -17.59 13.83
C GLY A 233 -2.11 -16.92 14.25
N ALA A 234 -2.15 -15.96 15.18
CA ALA A 234 -0.92 -15.45 15.80
C ALA A 234 -0.16 -16.60 16.48
N ARG A 235 1.15 -16.67 16.23
CA ARG A 235 2.04 -17.65 16.85
C ARG A 235 2.14 -17.36 18.36
N VAL A 236 1.79 -18.35 19.16
CA VAL A 236 1.81 -18.24 20.63
C VAL A 236 3.03 -18.90 21.28
N GLN A 237 3.74 -19.75 20.54
CA GLN A 237 4.98 -20.39 20.95
C GLN A 237 6.13 -19.85 20.10
N VAL A 238 6.63 -18.68 20.46
CA VAL A 238 7.78 -18.01 19.85
C VAL A 238 8.65 -17.42 20.94
N ASP A 239 9.95 -17.34 20.71
CA ASP A 239 10.88 -16.59 21.57
C ASP A 239 11.37 -15.30 20.91
N GLU A 240 12.22 -14.56 21.62
CA GLU A 240 12.83 -13.30 21.14
C GLU A 240 13.59 -13.45 19.81
N MET A 241 14.07 -14.64 19.47
CA MET A 241 14.74 -14.95 18.20
C MET A 241 13.78 -15.51 17.14
N MET A 242 12.47 -15.52 17.42
CA MET A 242 11.42 -16.10 16.58
C MET A 242 11.55 -17.62 16.38
N ASP A 243 12.37 -18.27 17.20
CA ASP A 243 12.56 -19.71 17.24
C ASP A 243 11.61 -20.35 18.27
N GLU A 244 11.45 -21.67 18.17
CA GLU A 244 10.77 -22.44 19.21
C GLU A 244 11.74 -22.71 20.36
N CYS A 245 11.56 -21.96 21.47
CA CYS A 245 12.04 -22.33 22.81
C CYS A 245 13.55 -22.34 23.05
N GLN A 246 14.29 -21.37 22.50
CA GLN A 246 15.72 -21.18 22.79
C GLN A 246 15.97 -20.12 23.88
N ASN A 247 15.12 -19.10 23.97
CA ASN A 247 15.22 -18.00 24.95
C ASN A 247 13.88 -17.72 25.66
N ASN A 248 13.69 -16.50 26.20
CA ASN A 248 12.40 -16.08 26.76
C ASN A 248 11.29 -16.21 25.71
N THR A 249 10.25 -16.96 26.05
CA THR A 249 9.09 -17.16 25.19
C THR A 249 8.12 -15.99 25.27
N LEU A 250 7.18 -15.92 24.34
CA LEU A 250 6.03 -15.02 24.38
C LEU A 250 5.28 -15.09 25.72
N LEU A 251 5.16 -16.28 26.31
CA LEU A 251 4.50 -16.44 27.60
C LEU A 251 5.33 -15.84 28.73
N ASP A 252 6.65 -16.00 28.73
CA ASP A 252 7.55 -15.35 29.70
C ASP A 252 7.43 -13.82 29.60
N TYR A 253 7.38 -13.30 28.37
CA TYR A 253 7.16 -11.88 28.11
C TYR A 253 5.81 -11.40 28.65
N ALA A 254 4.73 -12.14 28.38
CA ALA A 254 3.39 -11.82 28.87
C ALA A 254 3.26 -11.89 30.39
N ILE A 255 3.97 -12.79 31.07
CA ILE A 255 4.03 -12.85 32.54
C ILE A 255 4.67 -11.56 33.09
N LYS A 256 5.72 -11.06 32.44
CA LYS A 256 6.46 -9.87 32.88
C LYS A 256 5.74 -8.56 32.56
N HIS A 257 5.08 -8.47 31.40
CA HIS A 257 4.57 -7.21 30.86
C HIS A 257 3.05 -7.14 30.71
N GLY A 258 2.37 -8.28 30.59
CA GLY A 258 0.94 -8.39 30.34
C GLY A 258 0.08 -8.39 31.61
N THR A 259 -1.10 -9.02 31.49
CA THR A 259 -2.06 -9.19 32.60
C THR A 259 -2.33 -10.68 32.86
N PRO A 260 -2.84 -11.07 34.05
CA PRO A 260 -3.23 -12.46 34.30
C PRO A 260 -4.22 -13.01 33.27
N ALA A 261 -5.11 -12.18 32.73
CA ALA A 261 -6.05 -12.57 31.68
C ALA A 261 -5.35 -12.88 30.34
N ILE A 262 -4.32 -12.10 29.98
CA ILE A 262 -3.49 -12.36 28.79
C ILE A 262 -2.70 -13.66 28.97
N VAL A 263 -2.06 -13.85 30.13
CA VAL A 263 -1.34 -15.08 30.46
C VAL A 263 -2.26 -16.30 30.38
N ALA A 264 -3.48 -16.18 30.90
CA ALA A 264 -4.49 -17.23 30.81
C ALA A 264 -4.92 -17.51 29.35
N ALA A 265 -5.09 -16.47 28.53
CA ALA A 265 -5.43 -16.61 27.12
C ALA A 265 -4.33 -17.34 26.33
N LEU A 266 -3.06 -16.95 26.52
CA LEU A 266 -1.92 -17.58 25.88
C LEU A 266 -1.74 -19.04 26.32
N ARG A 267 -1.84 -19.34 27.62
CA ARG A 267 -1.81 -20.73 28.12
C ARG A 267 -2.94 -21.58 27.54
N LYS A 268 -4.15 -21.02 27.45
CA LYS A 268 -5.29 -21.70 26.81
C LYS A 268 -5.02 -22.00 25.34
N ALA A 269 -4.26 -21.16 24.66
CA ALA A 269 -3.82 -21.36 23.28
C ALA A 269 -2.60 -22.30 23.16
N GLY A 270 -2.09 -22.86 24.28
CA GLY A 270 -0.98 -23.81 24.28
C GLY A 270 0.40 -23.19 24.46
N ALA A 271 0.50 -21.89 24.74
CA ALA A 271 1.79 -21.26 25.03
C ALA A 271 2.41 -21.84 26.31
N GLN A 272 3.71 -22.11 26.25
CA GLN A 272 4.54 -22.61 27.33
C GLN A 272 5.65 -21.61 27.62
N THR A 273 6.07 -21.52 28.88
CA THR A 273 7.27 -20.77 29.25
C THR A 273 8.53 -21.48 28.72
N TYR A 274 9.65 -20.77 28.67
CA TYR A 274 10.95 -21.36 28.31
C TYR A 274 11.26 -22.62 29.15
N ALA A 275 11.06 -22.51 30.47
CA ALA A 275 11.30 -23.62 31.40
C ALA A 275 10.35 -24.82 31.18
N GLU A 276 9.15 -24.58 30.65
CA GLU A 276 8.17 -25.62 30.35
C GLU A 276 8.41 -26.29 28.99
N CYS A 277 9.01 -25.56 28.04
CA CYS A 277 9.19 -26.03 26.66
C CYS A 277 10.49 -26.82 26.43
N GLN A 278 11.46 -26.75 27.35
CA GLN A 278 12.71 -27.50 27.21
C GLN A 278 12.47 -29.02 27.37
N PRO A 279 13.08 -29.87 26.52
CA PRO A 279 13.05 -31.31 26.72
C PRO A 279 13.73 -31.66 28.05
N ARG A 280 13.04 -32.44 28.88
CA ARG A 280 13.54 -32.94 30.17
C ARG A 280 14.62 -34.00 30.00
#